data_AF-A0A0H3ZMZ1-F1
#
_entry.id   AF-A0A0H3ZMZ1-F1
#
_cell.length_a   1.000
_cell.length_b   1.000
_cell.length_c   1.000
_cell.angle_alpha   90.00
_cell.angle_beta   90.00
_cell.angle_gamma   90.00
#
_symmetry.space_group_name_H-M   'P 1'
#
loop_
_entity.id
_entity.type
_entity.pdbx_description
1 polymer ?
#
loop_
_entity_poly.entity_id
_entity_poly.type
_entity_poly.pdbx_seq_one_letter_code
_entity_poly.pdbx_strand_id
1 'polypeptide(L)'
;MTDKKKAATERKRRQRQREKEADIQELRLKVSKVERERLAEMCQVRAGSREPYDAAEYVALLIQRDWEKLQKQLAELNSQCCGKCKDPLPGGCDGLFKGDSECFHTWPNWKDLTL
;
A
#
# COMPACT_ATOMS: atom_id res chain seq x y z
N MET A 1 5.34 32.74 -30.31
CA MET A 1 5.51 32.03 -29.00
C MET A 1 4.20 31.63 -28.33
N THR A 2 3.07 32.23 -28.69
CA THR A 2 1.73 31.99 -28.12
C THR A 2 1.10 30.65 -28.53
N ASP A 3 1.34 30.16 -29.75
CA ASP A 3 0.74 28.90 -30.23
C ASP A 3 1.32 27.64 -29.58
N LYS A 4 2.62 27.63 -29.28
CA LYS A 4 3.24 26.53 -28.51
C LYS A 4 2.65 26.40 -27.11
N LYS A 5 2.31 27.52 -26.45
CA LYS A 5 1.68 27.51 -25.12
C LYS A 5 0.25 26.99 -25.20
N LYS A 6 -0.56 27.44 -26.17
CA LYS A 6 -1.92 26.94 -26.40
C LYS A 6 -1.93 25.43 -26.69
N ALA A 7 -1.04 24.95 -27.56
CA ALA A 7 -0.90 23.52 -27.86
C ALA A 7 -0.46 22.69 -26.64
N ALA A 8 0.42 23.21 -25.79
CA ALA A 8 0.84 22.53 -24.56
C ALA A 8 -0.29 22.44 -23.52
N THR A 9 -1.07 23.52 -23.37
CA THR A 9 -2.25 23.54 -22.49
C THR A 9 -3.30 22.53 -22.94
N GLU A 10 -3.55 22.44 -24.25
CA GLU A 10 -4.54 21.52 -24.80
C GLU A 10 -4.12 20.05 -24.65
N ARG A 11 -2.82 19.75 -24.82
CA ARG A 11 -2.27 18.42 -24.51
C ARG A 11 -2.47 18.04 -23.05
N LYS A 12 -2.14 18.94 -22.11
CA LYS A 12 -2.37 18.70 -20.67
C LYS A 12 -3.86 18.55 -20.32
N ARG A 13 -4.75 19.29 -20.99
CA ARG A 13 -6.20 19.14 -20.82
C ARG A 13 -6.69 17.76 -21.27
N ARG A 14 -6.25 17.30 -22.44
CA ARG A 14 -6.58 15.95 -22.96
C ARG A 14 -6.03 14.85 -22.06
N GLN A 15 -4.83 15.03 -21.52
CA GLN A 15 -4.25 14.09 -20.54
C GLN A 15 -5.12 13.98 -19.28
N ARG A 16 -5.46 15.12 -18.66
CA ARG A 16 -6.32 15.15 -17.47
C ARG A 16 -7.71 14.56 -17.72
N GLN A 17 -8.25 14.75 -18.93
CA GLN A 17 -9.54 14.19 -19.29
C GLN A 17 -9.48 12.66 -19.38
N ARG A 18 -8.43 12.10 -19.99
CA ARG A 18 -8.22 10.64 -20.02
C ARG A 18 -7.99 10.05 -18.63
N GLU A 19 -7.20 10.72 -17.80
CA GLU A 19 -6.98 10.31 -16.41
C GLU A 19 -8.29 10.32 -15.61
N LYS A 20 -9.14 11.33 -15.81
CA LYS A 20 -10.47 11.41 -15.19
C LYS A 20 -11.43 10.34 -15.70
N GLU A 21 -11.41 10.04 -17.00
CA GLU A 21 -12.23 8.97 -17.59
C GLU A 21 -11.80 7.58 -17.09
N ALA A 22 -10.50 7.40 -16.80
CA ALA A 22 -9.96 6.18 -16.22
C ALA A 22 -10.02 6.12 -14.68
N ASP A 23 -10.63 7.13 -14.03
CA ASP A 23 -10.69 7.31 -12.57
C ASP A 23 -9.32 7.23 -11.89
N ILE A 24 -8.26 7.65 -12.59
CA ILE A 24 -6.88 7.64 -12.08
C ILE A 24 -6.67 8.93 -11.27
N GLN A 25 -6.47 8.76 -9.96
CA GLN A 25 -6.13 9.86 -9.06
C GLN A 25 -4.61 9.96 -8.84
N GLU A 26 -4.06 11.17 -8.99
CA GLU A 26 -2.65 11.45 -8.68
C GLU A 26 -2.41 11.48 -7.16
N LEU A 27 -1.59 10.57 -6.65
CA LEU A 27 -1.13 10.56 -5.25
C LEU A 27 0.26 11.21 -5.16
N ARG A 28 0.37 12.32 -4.42
CA ARG A 28 1.65 13.00 -4.17
C ARG A 28 2.15 12.75 -2.77
N LEU A 29 3.37 12.24 -2.66
CA LEU A 29 4.01 11.89 -1.39
C LEU A 29 5.26 12.75 -1.17
N LYS A 30 5.44 13.23 0.07
CA LYS A 30 6.69 13.84 0.49
C LYS A 30 7.60 12.74 1.02
N VAL A 31 8.67 12.46 0.29
CA VAL A 31 9.71 11.50 0.68
C VAL A 31 11.02 12.24 0.94
N SER A 32 11.66 11.90 2.04
CA SER A 32 12.98 12.37 2.43
C SER A 32 14.05 11.92 1.43
N LYS A 33 15.24 12.53 1.50
CA LYS A 33 16.37 12.14 0.63
C LYS A 33 16.72 10.67 0.80
N VAL A 34 16.80 10.20 2.05
CA VAL A 34 17.14 8.82 2.40
C VAL A 34 16.11 7.84 1.84
N GLU A 35 14.82 8.16 1.93
CA GLU A 35 13.76 7.31 1.36
C GLU A 35 13.85 7.21 -0.17
N ARG A 36 14.20 8.30 -0.86
CA ARG A 36 14.39 8.27 -2.32
C ARG A 36 15.59 7.42 -2.74
N GLU A 37 16.69 7.48 -2.00
CA GLU A 37 17.87 6.66 -2.25
C GLU A 37 17.55 5.18 -2.05
N ARG A 38 16.89 4.84 -0.93
CA ARG A 38 16.41 3.48 -0.66
C ARG A 38 15.43 2.99 -1.73
N LEU A 39 14.53 3.85 -2.21
CA LEU A 39 13.58 3.51 -3.25
C LEU A 39 14.29 3.16 -4.56
N ALA A 40 15.27 3.97 -4.98
CA ALA A 40 16.06 3.70 -6.18
C ALA A 40 16.84 2.38 -6.06
N GLU A 41 17.47 2.13 -4.93
CA GLU A 41 18.17 0.87 -4.65
C GLU A 41 17.21 -0.34 -4.71
N MET A 42 16.04 -0.24 -4.07
CA MET A 42 15.03 -1.29 -4.12
C MET A 42 14.54 -1.57 -5.54
N CYS A 43 14.31 -0.53 -6.36
CA CYS A 43 13.92 -0.69 -7.76
C CYS A 43 15.00 -1.45 -8.57
N GLN A 44 16.27 -1.11 -8.37
CA GLN A 44 17.38 -1.74 -9.07
C GLN A 44 17.56 -3.20 -8.64
N VAL A 45 17.66 -3.46 -7.33
CA VAL A 45 17.93 -4.79 -6.79
C VAL A 45 16.82 -5.77 -7.16
N ARG A 46 15.55 -5.34 -7.07
CA ARG A 46 14.41 -6.23 -7.35
C ARG A 46 14.16 -6.48 -8.83
N ALA A 47 14.64 -5.61 -9.72
CA ALA A 47 14.58 -5.86 -11.16
C ALA A 47 15.53 -7.00 -11.58
N GLY A 48 16.58 -7.27 -10.79
CA GLY A 48 17.54 -8.33 -11.05
C GLY A 48 18.32 -8.05 -12.34
N SER A 49 18.06 -8.83 -13.39
CA SER A 49 18.70 -8.67 -14.71
C SER A 49 17.91 -7.79 -15.68
N ARG A 50 16.74 -7.29 -15.28
CA ARG A 50 15.90 -6.40 -16.10
C ARG A 50 16.26 -4.94 -15.83
N GLU A 51 15.71 -4.06 -16.65
CA GLU A 51 15.79 -2.62 -16.39
C GLU A 51 15.14 -2.29 -15.02
N PRO A 52 15.75 -1.40 -14.21
CA PRO A 52 15.17 -0.99 -12.93
C PRO A 52 13.73 -0.49 -13.07
N TYR A 53 12.89 -0.83 -12.09
CA TYR A 53 11.52 -0.35 -12.04
C TYR A 53 11.45 1.17 -11.95
N ASP A 54 10.46 1.78 -12.60
CA ASP A 54 10.09 3.15 -12.27
C ASP A 54 9.56 3.23 -10.83
N ALA A 55 9.77 4.36 -10.16
CA ALA A 55 9.35 4.54 -8.77
C ALA A 55 7.82 4.36 -8.60
N ALA A 56 7.01 4.85 -9.56
CA ALA A 56 5.56 4.72 -9.48
C ALA A 56 5.12 3.28 -9.73
N GLU A 57 5.74 2.59 -10.68
CA GLU A 57 5.49 1.17 -10.94
C GLU A 57 5.82 0.32 -9.72
N TYR A 58 6.98 0.56 -9.11
CA TYR A 58 7.40 -0.18 -7.93
C TYR A 58 6.45 0.02 -6.74
N VAL A 59 5.99 1.25 -6.49
CA VAL A 59 5.01 1.53 -5.43
C VAL A 59 3.66 0.89 -5.74
N ALA A 60 3.19 0.92 -6.99
CA ALA A 60 1.95 0.25 -7.39
C ALA A 60 2.02 -1.27 -7.16
N LEU A 61 3.15 -1.90 -7.52
CA LEU A 61 3.38 -3.32 -7.27
C LEU A 61 3.40 -3.65 -5.78
N LEU A 62 3.98 -2.78 -4.93
CA LEU A 62 3.96 -2.96 -3.49
C LEU A 62 2.53 -2.91 -2.93
N ILE A 63 1.70 -1.98 -3.39
CA ILE A 63 0.30 -1.88 -2.96
C ILE A 63 -0.46 -3.16 -3.32
N GLN A 64 -0.29 -3.68 -4.53
CA GLN A 64 -0.96 -4.91 -4.96
C GLN A 64 -0.52 -6.12 -4.11
N ARG A 65 0.79 -6.28 -3.90
CA ARG A 65 1.33 -7.36 -3.07
C ARG A 65 0.89 -7.29 -1.62
N ASP A 66 0.87 -6.09 -1.05
CA ASP A 66 0.42 -5.87 0.32
C ASP A 66 -1.09 -6.14 0.45
N TRP A 67 -1.88 -5.74 -0.54
CA TRP A 67 -3.31 -6.07 -0.60
C TRP A 67 -3.55 -7.59 -0.64
N GLU A 68 -2.83 -8.32 -1.50
CA GLU A 68 -2.93 -9.79 -1.55
C GLU A 68 -2.55 -10.44 -0.21
N LYS A 69 -1.49 -9.94 0.44
CA LYS A 69 -1.08 -10.41 1.76
C LYS A 69 -2.16 -10.15 2.80
N LEU A 70 -2.71 -8.94 2.82
CA LEU A 70 -3.77 -8.56 3.73
C LEU A 70 -5.01 -9.44 3.54
N GLN A 71 -5.42 -9.71 2.30
CA GLN A 71 -6.55 -10.59 2.01
C GLN A 71 -6.33 -12.00 2.56
N LYS A 72 -5.12 -12.56 2.42
CA LYS A 72 -4.78 -13.86 3.01
C LYS A 72 -4.85 -13.84 4.54
N GLN A 73 -4.31 -12.79 5.16
CA GLN A 73 -4.37 -12.62 6.62
C GLN A 73 -5.82 -12.54 7.09
N LEU A 74 -6.66 -11.74 6.43
CA LEU A 74 -8.08 -11.60 6.77
C LEU A 74 -8.86 -12.90 6.58
N ALA A 75 -8.59 -13.66 5.51
CA ALA A 75 -9.23 -14.95 5.29
C ALA A 75 -8.91 -15.94 6.42
N GLU A 76 -7.66 -16.00 6.86
CA GLU A 76 -7.24 -16.83 7.99
C GLU A 76 -7.89 -16.34 9.30
N LEU A 77 -7.83 -15.04 9.58
CA LEU A 77 -8.36 -14.44 10.81
C LEU A 77 -9.88 -14.56 10.93
N ASN A 78 -10.63 -14.48 9.82
CA ASN A 78 -12.08 -14.66 9.82
C ASN A 78 -12.51 -16.07 10.25
N SER A 79 -11.62 -17.06 10.16
CA SER A 79 -11.87 -18.41 10.68
C SER A 79 -11.59 -18.55 12.18
N GLN A 80 -11.01 -17.53 12.80
CA GLN A 80 -10.53 -17.54 14.18
C GLN A 80 -11.28 -16.51 15.04
N CYS A 81 -11.61 -16.89 16.27
CA CYS A 81 -12.08 -15.96 17.29
C CYS A 81 -10.98 -15.72 18.32
N CYS A 82 -10.98 -14.54 18.93
CA CYS A 82 -10.07 -14.24 20.03
C CYS A 82 -10.29 -15.23 21.19
N GLY A 83 -9.24 -15.89 21.68
CA GLY A 83 -9.36 -16.83 22.81
C GLY A 83 -9.92 -16.20 24.09
N LYS A 84 -9.69 -14.89 24.30
CA LYS A 84 -10.12 -14.15 25.49
C LYS A 84 -11.55 -13.62 25.41
N CYS A 85 -11.84 -12.80 24.40
CA CYS A 85 -13.14 -12.15 24.26
C CYS A 85 -14.11 -12.91 23.36
N LYS A 86 -13.65 -13.94 22.64
CA LYS A 86 -14.42 -14.77 21.69
C LYS A 86 -15.01 -14.01 20.50
N ASP A 87 -14.68 -12.73 20.36
CA ASP A 87 -15.06 -11.92 19.21
C ASP A 87 -14.26 -12.27 17.95
N PRO A 88 -14.84 -12.05 16.76
CA PRO A 88 -14.15 -12.26 15.49
C PRO A 88 -12.99 -11.27 15.31
N LEU A 89 -11.85 -11.78 14.83
CA LEU A 89 -10.68 -10.99 14.49
C LEU A 89 -10.80 -10.43 13.05
N PRO A 90 -10.11 -9.33 12.69
CA PRO A 90 -9.16 -8.54 13.48
C PRO A 90 -9.79 -7.41 14.31
N GLY A 91 -11.11 -7.18 14.21
CA GLY A 91 -11.81 -6.11 14.95
C GLY A 91 -11.90 -6.40 16.45
N GLY A 92 -12.23 -7.64 16.82
CA GLY A 92 -12.26 -8.09 18.20
C GLY A 92 -13.13 -7.22 19.13
N CYS A 93 -12.68 -7.07 20.38
CA CYS A 93 -13.33 -6.28 21.43
C CYS A 93 -12.92 -4.79 21.42
N ASP A 94 -12.56 -4.23 20.26
CA ASP A 94 -12.04 -2.86 20.12
C ASP A 94 -10.87 -2.52 21.07
N GLY A 95 -10.07 -3.52 21.42
CA GLY A 95 -8.91 -3.38 22.30
C GLY A 95 -9.25 -3.20 23.79
N LEU A 96 -10.45 -3.57 24.24
CA LEU A 96 -10.84 -3.54 25.65
C LEU A 96 -9.85 -4.28 26.56
N PHE A 97 -9.29 -5.40 26.07
CA PHE A 97 -8.32 -6.23 26.80
C PHE A 97 -6.87 -6.01 26.34
N LYS A 98 -6.58 -4.92 25.62
CA LYS A 98 -5.22 -4.62 25.16
C LYS A 98 -4.30 -4.37 26.36
N GLY A 99 -3.22 -5.13 26.44
CA GLY A 99 -2.30 -5.18 27.59
C GLY A 99 -2.33 -6.51 28.34
N ASP A 100 -3.40 -7.30 28.20
CA ASP A 100 -3.45 -8.68 28.70
C ASP A 100 -2.60 -9.59 27.80
N SER A 101 -1.84 -10.52 28.40
CA SER A 101 -1.02 -11.50 27.69
C SER A 101 -1.85 -12.45 26.82
N GLU A 102 -3.13 -12.67 27.14
CA GLU A 102 -4.02 -13.53 26.37
C GLU A 102 -4.74 -12.79 25.22
N CYS A 103 -4.53 -11.47 25.08
CA CYS A 103 -5.17 -10.68 24.04
C CYS A 103 -4.35 -10.68 22.74
N PHE A 104 -5.01 -11.02 21.63
CA PHE A 104 -4.47 -10.99 20.26
C PHE A 104 -4.06 -9.58 19.76
N HIS A 105 -4.35 -8.52 20.52
CA HIS A 105 -3.86 -7.17 20.25
C HIS A 105 -2.57 -6.82 21.02
N THR A 106 -2.17 -7.63 22.00
CA THR A 106 -1.00 -7.37 22.85
C THR A 106 0.25 -7.99 22.25
N TRP A 107 0.44 -9.31 22.40
CA TRP A 107 1.57 -10.04 21.79
C TRP A 107 1.39 -11.57 21.98
N PRO A 108 1.60 -12.41 20.94
CA PRO A 108 1.78 -12.05 19.54
C PRO A 108 0.54 -11.36 18.97
N ASN A 109 0.74 -10.28 18.20
CA ASN A 109 -0.34 -9.52 17.59
C ASN A 109 -0.80 -10.19 16.28
N TRP A 110 -2.08 -10.09 15.94
CA TRP A 110 -2.60 -10.56 14.64
C TRP A 110 -1.84 -9.99 13.43
N LYS A 111 -1.24 -8.80 13.56
CA LYS A 111 -0.39 -8.18 12.52
C LYS A 111 0.97 -8.87 12.34
N ASP A 112 1.48 -9.49 13.39
CA ASP A 112 2.79 -10.16 13.44
C ASP A 112 2.67 -11.65 13.10
N LEU A 113 1.45 -12.15 12.86
CA LEU A 113 1.23 -13.49 12.34
C LEU A 113 2.03 -13.63 11.04
N THR A 114 3.06 -14.46 11.09
CA THR A 114 3.90 -14.87 9.96
C THR A 114 3.10 -15.87 9.15
N LEU A 115 2.08 -15.36 8.46
CA LEU A 115 1.28 -16.09 7.47
C LEU A 115 1.89 -15.92 6.08
#